data_AF-A0A519FDW8-F1
#
_entry.id   AF-A0A519FDW8-F1
#
_cell.length_a   1.000
_cell.length_b   1.000
_cell.length_c   1.000
_cell.angle_alpha   90.00
_cell.angle_beta   90.00
_cell.angle_gamma   90.00
#
_symmetry.space_group_name_H-M   'P 1'
#
loop_
_entity.id
_entity.type
_entity.pdbx_description
1 polymer ?
#
loop_
_entity_poly.entity_id
_entity_poly.type
_entity_poly.pdbx_seq_one_letter_code
_entity_poly.pdbx_strand_id
1 'polypeptide(L)'
;MFNWALGDKWNYATFDSDQDMDAVDARLAPILNADDPDLTPFKNAGGKVMMYSGVADAGVPFAENLAYYERVVQAQGGDLASTQSFFRYYLIPGMGHCSSSTGGNGPGDFGQAYSSIVPKNQENGIVLKMVDWVESQKAPDSFIATRYADAKGTSVALERPICTYPKIPKYQGGDATKAVNFLCTDAPRGNVPPVSPRYLN
;
A
#
# COMPACT_ATOMS: atom_id res chain seq x y z
N MET A 1 -8.56 -3.21 -20.87
CA MET A 1 -8.18 -4.60 -20.58
C MET A 1 -9.07 -5.59 -21.32
N PHE A 2 -10.38 -5.68 -21.01
CA PHE A 2 -11.28 -6.65 -21.63
C PHE A 2 -11.36 -6.56 -23.16
N ASN A 3 -11.45 -5.37 -23.78
CA ASN A 3 -11.44 -5.27 -25.25
C ASN A 3 -10.14 -5.80 -25.89
N TRP A 4 -9.00 -5.71 -25.20
CA TRP A 4 -7.72 -6.23 -25.71
C TRP A 4 -7.68 -7.76 -25.62
N ALA A 5 -8.29 -8.35 -24.59
CA ALA A 5 -8.32 -9.79 -24.38
C ALA A 5 -9.48 -10.50 -25.11
N LEU A 6 -10.65 -9.89 -25.16
CA LEU A 6 -11.93 -10.50 -25.56
C LEU A 6 -12.45 -9.93 -26.89
N GLY A 7 -11.82 -8.87 -27.41
CA GLY A 7 -12.16 -8.22 -28.67
C GLY A 7 -13.08 -7.00 -28.52
N ASP A 8 -13.16 -6.20 -29.58
CA ASP A 8 -13.93 -4.94 -29.64
C ASP A 8 -15.45 -5.14 -29.70
N LYS A 9 -15.90 -6.35 -30.06
CA LYS A 9 -17.32 -6.75 -30.09
C LYS A 9 -17.81 -7.42 -28.80
N TRP A 10 -16.94 -7.61 -27.80
CA TRP A 10 -17.32 -8.23 -26.54
C TRP A 10 -18.27 -7.34 -25.73
N ASN A 11 -19.25 -7.95 -25.04
CA ASN A 11 -20.27 -7.24 -24.27
C ASN A 11 -20.06 -7.46 -22.77
N TYR A 12 -19.78 -6.40 -22.03
CA TYR A 12 -19.55 -6.47 -20.57
C TYR A 12 -20.77 -6.99 -19.79
N ALA A 13 -21.98 -6.85 -20.32
CA ALA A 13 -23.20 -7.33 -19.67
C ALA A 13 -23.32 -8.86 -19.67
N THR A 14 -22.53 -9.56 -20.50
CA THR A 14 -22.49 -11.02 -20.58
C THR A 14 -21.22 -11.60 -19.96
N PHE A 15 -20.57 -10.86 -19.07
CA PHE A 15 -19.32 -11.29 -18.46
C PHE A 15 -19.50 -12.59 -17.69
N ASP A 16 -18.71 -13.60 -18.05
CA ASP A 16 -18.64 -14.89 -17.37
C ASP A 16 -17.31 -14.98 -16.63
N SER A 17 -17.35 -14.95 -15.30
CA SER A 17 -16.13 -14.97 -14.47
C SER A 17 -15.33 -16.25 -14.61
N ASP A 18 -15.95 -17.36 -15.03
CA ASP A 18 -15.28 -18.65 -15.17
C ASP A 18 -14.55 -18.77 -16.52
N GLN A 19 -14.99 -18.04 -17.56
CA GLN A 19 -14.44 -18.13 -18.92
C GLN A 19 -13.68 -16.88 -19.35
N ASP A 20 -14.25 -15.70 -19.13
CA ASP A 20 -13.68 -14.45 -19.63
C ASP A 20 -12.38 -14.12 -18.89
N MET A 21 -12.29 -14.41 -17.59
CA MET A 21 -11.06 -14.18 -16.82
C MET A 21 -9.93 -15.10 -17.25
N ASP A 22 -10.21 -16.35 -17.62
CA ASP A 22 -9.19 -17.25 -18.17
C ASP A 22 -8.59 -16.71 -19.47
N ALA A 23 -9.45 -16.20 -20.35
CA ALA A 23 -9.02 -15.60 -21.61
C ALA A 23 -8.25 -14.29 -21.39
N VAL A 24 -8.65 -13.49 -20.40
CA VAL A 24 -7.93 -12.28 -19.98
C VAL A 24 -6.55 -12.62 -19.44
N ASP A 25 -6.46 -13.54 -18.48
CA ASP A 25 -5.20 -13.91 -17.84
C ASP A 25 -4.24 -14.56 -18.82
N ALA A 26 -4.71 -15.52 -19.63
CA ALA A 26 -3.88 -16.20 -20.62
C ALA A 26 -3.22 -15.22 -21.62
N ARG A 27 -3.87 -14.07 -21.90
CA ARG A 27 -3.36 -13.08 -22.86
C ARG A 27 -2.56 -11.96 -22.19
N LEU A 28 -2.98 -11.51 -21.02
CA LEU A 28 -2.51 -10.27 -20.43
C LEU A 28 -1.67 -10.48 -19.17
N ALA A 29 -1.88 -11.55 -18.40
CA ALA A 29 -1.12 -11.78 -17.17
C ALA A 29 0.40 -11.81 -17.41
N PRO A 30 0.95 -12.52 -18.43
CA PRO A 30 2.40 -12.55 -18.67
C PRO A 30 3.02 -11.20 -19.04
N ILE A 31 2.19 -10.20 -19.35
CA ILE A 31 2.62 -8.87 -19.83
C ILE A 31 2.37 -7.81 -18.75
N LEU A 32 1.26 -7.91 -18.01
CA LEU A 32 0.75 -6.86 -17.15
C LEU A 32 0.82 -7.20 -15.66
N ASN A 33 0.82 -8.48 -15.28
CA ASN A 33 0.89 -8.83 -13.87
C ASN A 33 2.27 -8.47 -13.32
N ALA A 34 2.27 -7.81 -12.17
CA ALA A 34 3.46 -7.39 -11.44
C ALA A 34 3.47 -8.10 -10.08
N ASP A 35 3.43 -9.42 -10.12
CA ASP A 35 3.09 -10.25 -8.96
C ASP A 35 4.18 -11.29 -8.60
N ASP A 36 5.33 -11.24 -9.28
CA ASP A 36 6.55 -11.97 -8.95
C ASP A 36 6.99 -11.65 -7.50
N PRO A 37 6.97 -12.65 -6.60
CA PRO A 37 7.36 -12.45 -5.21
C PRO A 37 8.88 -12.51 -5.00
N ASP A 38 9.68 -13.01 -5.96
CA ASP A 38 11.13 -13.10 -5.82
C ASP A 38 11.82 -11.79 -6.19
N LEU A 39 11.87 -10.88 -5.22
CA LEU A 39 12.58 -9.60 -5.35
C LEU A 39 14.07 -9.69 -5.01
N THR A 40 14.66 -10.89 -4.99
CA THR A 40 16.08 -11.09 -4.64
C THR A 40 17.03 -10.28 -5.55
N PRO A 41 16.85 -10.23 -6.89
CA PRO A 41 17.71 -9.40 -7.73
C PRO A 41 17.65 -7.90 -7.36
N PHE A 42 16.45 -7.38 -7.09
CA PHE A 42 16.24 -5.99 -6.68
C PHE A 42 16.87 -5.69 -5.32
N LYS A 43 16.67 -6.59 -4.34
CA LYS A 43 17.31 -6.53 -3.02
C LYS A 43 18.84 -6.51 -3.13
N ASN A 44 19.41 -7.41 -3.93
CA ASN A 44 20.86 -7.53 -4.13
C ASN A 44 21.48 -6.30 -4.83
N ALA A 45 20.69 -5.61 -5.66
CA ALA A 45 21.07 -4.33 -6.24
C ALA A 45 20.98 -3.14 -5.24
N GLY A 46 20.58 -3.39 -4.00
CA GLY A 46 20.42 -2.37 -2.96
C GLY A 46 19.10 -1.59 -3.01
N GLY A 47 18.16 -2.03 -3.85
CA GLY A 47 16.88 -1.34 -4.05
C GLY A 47 16.01 -1.30 -2.79
N LYS A 48 15.19 -0.24 -2.66
CA LYS A 48 14.26 -0.02 -1.55
C LYS A 48 12.83 0.19 -2.08
N VAL A 49 11.85 -0.43 -1.43
CA VAL A 49 10.42 -0.30 -1.72
C VAL A 49 9.67 0.16 -0.47
N MET A 50 8.87 1.21 -0.63
CA MET A 50 7.83 1.60 0.31
C MET A 50 6.49 1.49 -0.39
N MET A 51 5.74 0.44 -0.10
CA MET A 51 4.39 0.24 -0.61
C MET A 51 3.39 0.72 0.44
N TYR A 52 2.25 1.23 0.00
CA TYR A 52 1.16 1.59 0.90
C TYR A 52 -0.18 1.21 0.30
N SER A 53 -1.22 1.09 1.13
CA SER A 53 -2.59 0.92 0.66
C SER A 53 -3.57 1.62 1.58
N GLY A 54 -4.58 2.25 0.98
CA GLY A 54 -5.72 2.77 1.72
C GLY A 54 -6.60 1.62 2.18
N VAL A 55 -6.87 1.54 3.49
CA VAL A 55 -7.72 0.47 4.04
C VAL A 55 -9.20 0.69 3.68
N ALA A 56 -9.57 1.91 3.28
CA ALA A 56 -10.91 2.24 2.79
C ALA A 56 -10.94 2.44 1.25
N ASP A 57 -9.93 1.93 0.53
CA ASP A 57 -9.90 1.95 -0.93
C ASP A 57 -10.92 0.94 -1.49
N ALA A 58 -11.91 1.44 -2.23
CA ALA A 58 -12.94 0.63 -2.87
C ALA A 58 -12.59 0.22 -4.31
N GLY A 59 -11.53 0.79 -4.89
CA GLY A 59 -11.08 0.51 -6.25
C GLY A 59 -9.99 -0.55 -6.29
N VAL A 60 -9.00 -0.47 -5.39
CA VAL A 60 -7.89 -1.43 -5.29
C VAL A 60 -7.86 -2.00 -3.87
N PRO A 61 -8.42 -3.21 -3.64
CA PRO A 61 -8.47 -3.79 -2.31
C PRO A 61 -7.10 -3.99 -1.69
N PHE A 62 -6.87 -3.45 -0.49
CA PHE A 62 -5.59 -3.61 0.21
C PHE A 62 -5.25 -5.09 0.52
N ALA A 63 -6.27 -5.96 0.58
CA ALA A 63 -6.09 -7.38 0.88
C ALA A 63 -5.20 -8.09 -0.15
N GLU A 64 -5.31 -7.74 -1.44
CA GLU A 64 -4.45 -8.30 -2.50
C GLU A 64 -2.99 -7.84 -2.36
N ASN A 65 -2.78 -6.55 -2.07
CA ASN A 65 -1.43 -6.02 -1.84
C ASN A 65 -0.79 -6.61 -0.58
N LEU A 66 -1.60 -6.85 0.46
CA LEU A 66 -1.14 -7.54 1.66
C LEU A 66 -0.78 -9.00 1.36
N ALA A 67 -1.58 -9.70 0.55
CA ALA A 67 -1.27 -11.05 0.10
C ALA A 67 0.04 -11.09 -0.70
N TYR A 68 0.25 -10.14 -1.63
CA TYR A 68 1.51 -10.01 -2.35
C TYR A 68 2.70 -9.77 -1.41
N TYR A 69 2.59 -8.83 -0.47
CA TYR A 69 3.65 -8.57 0.50
C TYR A 69 4.01 -9.83 1.30
N GLU A 70 3.01 -10.60 1.75
CA GLU A 70 3.26 -11.86 2.45
C GLU A 70 3.92 -12.91 1.55
N ARG A 71 3.56 -13.02 0.25
CA ARG A 71 4.27 -13.89 -0.68
C ARG A 71 5.73 -13.50 -0.84
N VAL A 72 6.04 -12.20 -0.91
CA VAL A 72 7.43 -11.72 -0.92
C VAL A 72 8.15 -12.11 0.36
N VAL A 73 7.52 -11.99 1.54
CA VAL A 73 8.13 -12.46 2.78
C VAL A 73 8.42 -13.97 2.74
N GLN A 74 7.51 -14.78 2.22
CA GLN A 74 7.75 -16.22 2.05
C GLN A 74 8.89 -16.51 1.07
N ALA A 75 8.97 -15.80 -0.06
CA ALA A 75 10.07 -15.93 -1.02
C ALA A 75 11.43 -15.53 -0.42
N GLN A 76 11.43 -14.65 0.59
CA GLN A 76 12.62 -14.25 1.36
C GLN A 76 12.89 -15.17 2.57
N GLY A 77 12.35 -16.38 2.58
CA GLY A 77 12.57 -17.39 3.63
C GLY A 77 11.65 -17.26 4.85
N GLY A 78 10.57 -16.48 4.75
CA GLY A 78 9.58 -16.29 5.81
C GLY A 78 9.99 -15.26 6.88
N ASP A 79 11.21 -14.70 6.81
CA ASP A 79 11.69 -13.70 7.74
C ASP A 79 11.23 -12.28 7.36
N LEU A 80 10.32 -11.74 8.17
CA LEU A 80 9.81 -10.40 7.97
C LEU A 80 10.90 -9.32 8.15
N ALA A 81 11.83 -9.51 9.07
CA ALA A 81 12.87 -8.52 9.31
C ALA A 81 13.82 -8.41 8.11
N SER A 82 14.22 -9.55 7.54
CA SER A 82 14.94 -9.61 6.26
C SER A 82 14.19 -8.90 5.14
N THR A 83 12.87 -9.12 4.98
CA THR A 83 12.09 -8.40 3.97
C THR A 83 12.03 -6.90 4.25
N GLN A 84 11.77 -6.47 5.49
CA GLN A 84 11.67 -5.06 5.87
C GLN A 84 12.99 -4.27 5.75
N SER A 85 14.13 -4.95 5.57
CA SER A 85 15.41 -4.31 5.27
C SER A 85 15.46 -3.65 3.88
N PHE A 86 14.56 -4.05 2.97
CA PHE A 86 14.45 -3.50 1.61
C PHE A 86 13.01 -3.21 1.17
N PHE A 87 12.00 -3.87 1.73
CA PHE A 87 10.60 -3.70 1.36
C PHE A 87 9.71 -3.53 2.61
N ARG A 88 9.24 -2.30 2.81
CA ARG A 88 8.28 -1.94 3.87
C ARG A 88 6.90 -1.67 3.29
N TYR A 89 5.88 -2.18 3.97
CA TYR A 89 4.47 -2.00 3.62
C TYR A 89 3.73 -1.23 4.71
N TYR A 90 2.89 -0.28 4.30
CA TYR A 90 2.14 0.62 5.19
C TYR A 90 0.64 0.56 4.89
N LEU A 91 -0.15 0.16 5.88
CA LEU A 91 -1.61 0.23 5.80
C LEU A 91 -2.07 1.59 6.32
N ILE A 92 -2.82 2.34 5.51
CA ILE A 92 -3.28 3.69 5.85
C ILE A 92 -4.75 3.64 6.30
N PRO A 93 -5.06 3.70 7.61
CA PRO A 93 -6.42 3.50 8.09
C PRO A 93 -7.34 4.63 7.63
N GLY A 94 -8.43 4.27 6.94
CA GLY A 94 -9.46 5.21 6.51
C GLY A 94 -9.08 6.06 5.29
N MET A 95 -7.91 5.89 4.69
CA MET A 95 -7.60 6.47 3.37
C MET A 95 -8.31 5.65 2.28
N GLY A 96 -8.90 6.35 1.30
CA GLY A 96 -9.43 5.77 0.08
C GLY A 96 -8.35 5.54 -0.99
N HIS A 97 -8.70 5.77 -2.26
CA HIS A 97 -7.86 5.41 -3.39
C HIS A 97 -6.71 6.39 -3.63
N CYS A 98 -5.48 6.08 -3.19
CA CYS A 98 -4.26 6.89 -3.33
C CYS A 98 -4.06 8.07 -2.34
N SER A 99 -5.11 8.76 -1.86
CA SER A 99 -4.96 9.93 -0.98
C SER A 99 -6.21 10.24 -0.13
N SER A 100 -6.17 11.28 0.71
CA SER A 100 -7.37 11.78 1.41
C SER A 100 -8.41 12.37 0.46
N SER A 101 -7.97 12.90 -0.70
CA SER A 101 -8.84 13.63 -1.65
C SER A 101 -9.71 12.72 -2.52
N THR A 102 -9.42 11.43 -2.52
CA THR A 102 -9.98 10.43 -3.44
C THR A 102 -10.86 9.40 -2.71
N GLY A 103 -11.17 9.65 -1.44
CA GLY A 103 -12.13 8.88 -0.66
C GLY A 103 -11.67 8.58 0.76
N GLY A 104 -12.59 8.05 1.56
CA GLY A 104 -12.34 7.70 2.95
C GLY A 104 -12.39 8.88 3.93
N ASN A 105 -12.43 8.55 5.22
CA ASN A 105 -12.55 9.53 6.31
C ASN A 105 -11.29 9.64 7.19
N GLY A 106 -10.26 8.86 6.88
CA GLY A 106 -8.99 8.86 7.59
C GLY A 106 -7.99 9.88 7.05
N PRO A 107 -6.79 9.96 7.67
CA PRO A 107 -5.66 10.67 7.10
C PRO A 107 -5.07 9.89 5.94
N GLY A 108 -4.74 10.61 4.87
CA GLY A 108 -4.24 10.03 3.63
C GLY A 108 -3.30 10.95 2.87
N ASP A 109 -2.83 12.05 3.45
CA ASP A 109 -1.84 12.94 2.85
C ASP A 109 -0.51 12.83 3.60
N PHE A 110 0.49 12.29 2.90
CA PHE A 110 1.84 12.03 3.40
C PHE A 110 2.87 12.16 2.25
N GLY A 111 2.61 13.05 1.30
CA GLY A 111 3.57 13.41 0.25
C GLY A 111 3.80 12.33 -0.80
N GLN A 112 2.85 11.42 -0.94
CA GLN A 112 2.79 10.45 -2.03
C GLN A 112 2.29 11.10 -3.32
N ALA A 113 2.58 10.45 -4.45
CA ALA A 113 2.06 10.85 -5.74
C ALA A 113 0.51 10.89 -5.73
N TYR A 114 -0.07 11.75 -6.56
CA TYR A 114 -1.53 11.92 -6.72
C TYR A 114 -2.28 12.53 -5.52
N SER A 115 -1.59 12.93 -4.44
CA SER A 115 -2.16 13.93 -3.53
C SER A 115 -1.98 15.34 -4.10
N SER A 116 -3.04 16.14 -4.08
CA SER A 116 -2.96 17.57 -4.41
C SER A 116 -2.30 18.40 -3.31
N ILE A 117 -2.00 17.79 -2.15
CA ILE A 117 -1.41 18.45 -1.00
C ILE A 117 -0.03 17.84 -0.75
N VAL A 118 1.01 18.62 -1.02
CA VAL A 118 2.41 18.21 -0.77
C VAL A 118 2.81 18.66 0.63
N PRO A 119 3.10 17.75 1.56
CA PRO A 119 3.63 18.12 2.87
C PRO A 119 5.00 18.77 2.71
N LYS A 120 5.23 19.85 3.47
CA LYS A 120 6.48 20.62 3.40
C LYS A 120 7.59 20.07 4.29
N ASN A 121 7.33 19.06 5.11
CA ASN A 121 8.26 18.53 6.10
C ASN A 121 8.58 17.03 5.87
N GLN A 122 9.72 16.58 6.41
CA GLN A 122 10.19 15.20 6.29
C GLN A 122 9.41 14.20 7.16
N GLU A 123 8.70 14.66 8.19
CA GLU A 123 7.88 13.79 9.05
C GLU A 123 6.68 13.22 8.31
N ASN A 124 6.11 14.02 7.41
CA ASN A 124 4.93 13.64 6.65
C ASN A 124 5.30 13.18 5.23
N GLY A 125 6.44 13.57 4.66
CA GLY A 125 6.77 13.27 3.26
C GLY A 125 7.41 11.90 3.03
N ILE A 126 6.64 10.93 2.52
CA ILE A 126 7.15 9.58 2.18
C ILE A 126 8.27 9.61 1.13
N VAL A 127 8.26 10.56 0.20
CA VAL A 127 9.35 10.71 -0.79
C VAL A 127 10.67 11.08 -0.08
N LEU A 128 10.63 12.01 0.88
CA LEU A 128 11.83 12.38 1.64
C LEU A 128 12.28 11.23 2.54
N LYS A 129 11.36 10.44 3.10
CA LYS A 129 11.71 9.20 3.81
C LYS A 129 12.37 8.16 2.91
N MET A 130 12.00 8.10 1.62
CA MET A 130 12.66 7.22 0.66
C MET A 130 14.10 7.66 0.42
N VAL A 131 14.31 8.97 0.24
CA VAL A 131 15.64 9.56 0.09
C VAL A 131 16.50 9.23 1.30
N ASP A 132 16.00 9.45 2.53
CA ASP A 132 16.72 9.12 3.77
C ASP A 132 17.06 7.61 3.86
N TRP A 133 16.15 6.73 3.43
CA TRP A 133 16.41 5.30 3.45
C TRP A 133 17.50 4.90 2.44
N VAL A 134 17.43 5.41 1.22
CA VAL A 134 18.40 5.09 0.17
C VAL A 134 19.78 5.69 0.48
N GLU A 135 19.84 6.98 0.83
CA GLU A 135 21.10 7.73 0.94
C GLU A 135 21.73 7.62 2.33
N SER A 136 20.93 7.50 3.38
CA SER A 136 21.41 7.50 4.78
C SER A 136 21.14 6.18 5.52
N GLN A 137 20.60 5.16 4.86
CA GLN A 137 20.22 3.87 5.47
C GLN A 137 19.23 4.03 6.65
N LYS A 138 18.44 5.10 6.65
CA LYS A 138 17.45 5.40 7.68
C LYS A 138 16.06 5.01 7.21
N ALA A 139 15.74 3.74 7.36
CA ALA A 139 14.42 3.22 7.00
C ALA A 139 13.35 3.75 7.98
N PRO A 140 12.22 4.31 7.49
CA PRO A 140 11.19 4.86 8.36
C PRO A 140 10.36 3.77 9.03
N ASP A 141 10.39 3.64 10.35
CA ASP A 141 9.50 2.69 11.06
C ASP A 141 8.04 3.17 11.09
N SER A 142 7.87 4.48 10.97
CA SER A 142 6.59 5.16 10.79
C SER A 142 6.77 6.53 10.14
N PHE A 143 5.67 7.09 9.64
CA PHE A 143 5.56 8.50 9.22
C PHE A 143 4.17 9.03 9.58
N ILE A 144 3.96 10.34 9.52
CA ILE A 144 2.64 10.91 9.82
C ILE A 144 1.84 11.07 8.55
N ALA A 145 0.60 10.56 8.57
CA ALA A 145 -0.41 10.91 7.57
C ALA A 145 -1.36 11.95 8.16
N THR A 146 -1.76 12.89 7.32
CA THR A 146 -2.65 14.00 7.67
C THR A 146 -3.93 13.94 6.84
N ARG A 147 -5.05 14.34 7.45
CA ARG A 147 -6.25 14.78 6.74
C ARG A 147 -6.39 16.27 6.99
N TYR A 148 -6.52 17.04 5.92
CA TYR A 148 -6.76 18.47 6.02
C TYR A 148 -8.26 18.79 6.08
N ALA A 149 -8.62 19.83 6.81
CA ALA A 149 -9.98 20.37 6.89
C ALA A 149 -10.31 21.27 5.68
N ASP A 150 -9.29 21.66 4.91
CA ASP A 150 -9.42 22.51 3.73
C ASP A 150 -8.67 21.92 2.53
N ALA A 151 -9.09 22.32 1.34
CA ALA A 151 -8.48 21.85 0.08
C ALA A 151 -7.07 22.42 -0.19
N LYS A 152 -6.63 23.43 0.58
CA LYS A 152 -5.31 24.06 0.42
C LYS A 152 -4.23 23.36 1.25
N GLY A 153 -4.61 22.42 2.11
CA GLY A 153 -3.68 21.74 3.02
C GLY A 153 -3.18 22.63 4.15
N THR A 154 -3.95 23.63 4.57
CA THR A 154 -3.49 24.62 5.57
C THR A 154 -3.97 24.32 7.00
N SER A 155 -5.14 23.69 7.14
CA SER A 155 -5.76 23.37 8.41
C SER A 155 -5.81 21.86 8.60
N VAL A 156 -5.19 21.37 9.67
CA VAL A 156 -5.15 19.93 10.00
C VAL A 156 -6.42 19.53 10.71
N ALA A 157 -7.16 18.56 10.16
CA ALA A 157 -8.34 17.97 10.81
C ALA A 157 -7.98 16.76 11.67
N LEU A 158 -7.06 15.94 11.19
CA LEU A 158 -6.76 14.63 11.78
C LEU A 158 -5.34 14.19 11.38
N GLU A 159 -4.60 13.60 12.32
CA GLU A 159 -3.30 12.98 12.04
C GLU A 159 -3.20 11.60 12.68
N ARG A 160 -2.50 10.70 12.01
CA ARG A 160 -2.14 9.39 12.56
C ARG A 160 -0.70 9.05 12.23
N PRO A 161 0.05 8.41 13.15
CA PRO A 161 1.24 7.70 12.75
C PRO A 161 0.83 6.50 11.91
N ILE A 162 1.46 6.37 10.75
CA ILE A 162 1.36 5.21 9.88
C ILE A 162 2.52 4.30 10.20
N CYS A 163 2.20 3.09 10.60
CA CYS A 163 3.17 2.12 11.11
C CYS A 163 3.57 1.14 10.02
N THR A 164 4.82 0.69 10.05
CA THR A 164 5.26 -0.43 9.20
C THR A 164 4.48 -1.69 9.60
N TYR A 165 3.84 -2.35 8.64
CA TYR A 165 3.12 -3.61 8.84
C TYR A 165 4.01 -4.64 9.58
N PRO A 166 3.50 -5.42 10.56
CA PRO A 166 2.10 -5.57 10.95
C PRO A 166 1.68 -4.60 12.07
N LYS A 167 2.52 -3.63 12.45
CA LYS A 167 2.15 -2.69 13.50
C LYS A 167 0.99 -1.82 13.03
N ILE A 168 0.13 -1.44 13.97
CA ILE A 168 -0.99 -0.51 13.75
C ILE A 168 -0.94 0.63 14.77
N PRO A 169 -1.48 1.81 14.44
CA PRO A 169 -1.59 2.90 15.40
C PRO A 169 -2.65 2.58 16.48
N LYS A 170 -2.21 2.45 17.73
CA LYS A 170 -3.08 2.24 18.89
C LYS A 170 -3.20 3.52 19.70
N TYR A 171 -4.44 3.96 19.88
CA TYR A 171 -4.78 5.14 20.68
C TYR A 171 -4.38 4.97 22.15
N GLN A 172 -3.74 6.00 22.73
CA GLN A 172 -3.24 6.01 24.10
C GLN A 172 -4.03 6.94 25.03
N GLY A 173 -5.06 7.63 24.53
CA GLY A 173 -5.83 8.64 25.27
C GLY A 173 -5.47 10.08 24.87
N GLY A 174 -6.28 11.06 25.32
CA GLY A 174 -6.10 12.48 24.98
C GLY A 174 -7.02 12.97 23.85
N ASP A 175 -6.47 13.78 22.94
CA ASP A 175 -7.18 14.26 21.76
C ASP A 175 -6.99 13.26 20.61
N ALA A 176 -8.05 12.57 20.23
CA ALA A 176 -8.04 11.59 19.16
C ALA A 176 -7.77 12.19 17.77
N THR A 177 -7.68 13.51 17.60
CA THR A 177 -7.28 14.12 16.32
C THR A 177 -5.77 14.18 16.13
N LYS A 178 -4.97 14.00 17.19
CA LYS A 178 -3.51 14.22 17.17
C LYS A 178 -2.72 12.91 17.07
N ALA A 179 -1.70 12.88 16.19
CA ALA A 179 -0.85 11.70 16.01
C ALA A 179 -0.07 11.30 17.28
N VAL A 180 0.35 12.28 18.09
CA VAL A 180 1.13 12.04 19.33
C VAL A 180 0.39 11.20 20.38
N ASN A 181 -0.93 11.11 20.26
CA ASN A 181 -1.78 10.32 21.15
C ASN A 181 -1.96 8.88 20.67
N PHE A 182 -1.15 8.43 19.71
CA PHE A 182 -1.13 7.08 19.17
C PHE A 182 0.29 6.52 19.22
N LEU A 183 0.40 5.22 19.46
CA LEU A 183 1.67 4.49 19.40
C LEU A 183 1.53 3.33 18.41
N CYS A 184 2.57 3.10 17.61
CA CYS A 184 2.65 1.91 16.78
C CYS A 184 2.86 0.67 17.68
N THR A 185 1.87 -0.21 17.72
CA THR A 185 1.92 -1.45 18.48
C THR A 185 1.76 -2.64 17.56
N ASP A 186 2.35 -3.78 17.93
CA ASP A 186 2.22 -5.02 17.17
C ASP A 186 0.74 -5.42 17.04
N ALA A 187 0.35 -5.81 15.83
CA ALA A 187 -0.93 -6.44 15.56
C ALA A 187 -0.71 -7.88 15.09
N PRO A 188 -1.74 -8.74 15.15
CA PRO A 188 -1.66 -10.08 14.59
C PRO A 188 -1.22 -10.03 13.12
N ARG A 189 -0.20 -10.84 12.80
CA ARG A 189 0.26 -11.13 11.44
C ARG A 189 -0.13 -12.56 11.07
N GLY A 190 -0.50 -12.78 9.82
CA GLY A 190 -0.99 -14.07 9.33
C GLY A 190 -2.50 -14.07 9.09
N ASN A 191 -3.04 -15.22 8.67
CA ASN A 191 -4.43 -15.37 8.19
C ASN A 191 -4.79 -14.46 7.00
N VAL A 192 -3.79 -14.06 6.21
CA VAL A 192 -4.03 -13.43 4.91
C VAL A 192 -4.47 -14.55 3.97
N PRO A 193 -5.69 -14.51 3.40
CA PRO A 193 -6.16 -15.55 2.49
C PRO A 193 -5.17 -15.72 1.34
N PRO A 194 -4.74 -16.95 1.02
CA PRO A 194 -3.86 -17.15 -0.11
C PRO A 194 -4.63 -16.85 -1.40
N VAL A 195 -3.96 -16.17 -2.33
CA VAL A 195 -4.44 -16.05 -3.71
C VAL A 195 -4.38 -17.45 -4.35
N SER A 196 -5.40 -17.79 -5.14
CA SER A 196 -5.44 -19.08 -5.84
C SER A 196 -4.19 -19.25 -6.73
N PRO A 197 -3.48 -20.38 -6.67
CA PRO A 197 -2.29 -20.62 -7.49
C PRO A 197 -2.51 -20.46 -9.00
N ARG A 198 -3.74 -20.63 -9.47
CA ARG A 198 -4.15 -20.42 -10.87
C ARG A 198 -3.87 -19.00 -11.39
N TYR A 199 -3.80 -18.03 -10.48
CA TYR A 199 -3.66 -16.60 -10.81
C TYR A 199 -2.26 -16.05 -10.50
N LEU A 200 -1.28 -16.93 -10.22
CA LEU A 200 0.10 -16.58 -9.82
C LEU A 200 1.13 -16.84 -10.92
N ASN A 201 0.70 -16.69 -12.18
CA ASN A 201 1.38 -17.19 -13.37
C ASN A 201 2.67 -16.43 -13.71
#